data_AF-A0A8B8AWK7-F1
#
_entry.id   AF-A0A8B8AWK7-F1
#
_cell.length_a   1.000
_cell.length_b   1.000
_cell.length_c   1.000
_cell.angle_alpha   90.00
_cell.angle_beta   90.00
_cell.angle_gamma   90.00
#
_symmetry.space_group_name_H-M   'P 1'
#
loop_
_entity.id
_entity.type
_entity.pdbx_description
1 polymer ?
#
loop_
_entity_poly.entity_id
_entity_poly.type
_entity_poly.pdbx_seq_one_letter_code
_entity_poly.pdbx_strand_id
1 'polypeptide(L)'
;MNDHVDVARTSAAKIQSAIKRTQLVSEQSTVNNACPVGYFSPNCSLPCRYPNYGAGCQLKCVCEIKNCSHITGCQNSSLGVLSCCSTMRTKRNTSAKQEAMKITIWTMVSLSLVFVTIYFKLNTKKTLETANVI
;
A
#
# COMPACT_ATOMS: atom_id res chain seq x y z
N MET A 1 -29.40 57.45 -7.90
CA MET A 1 -29.42 56.99 -9.31
C MET A 1 -28.04 57.28 -9.88
N ASN A 2 -27.02 56.41 -9.85
CA ASN A 2 -26.86 55.00 -10.29
C ASN A 2 -27.11 54.76 -11.79
N ASP A 3 -26.29 55.35 -12.67
CA ASP A 3 -26.30 55.02 -14.12
C ASP A 3 -24.90 55.14 -14.80
N HIS A 4 -23.80 54.87 -14.09
CA HIS A 4 -22.46 54.87 -14.69
C HIS A 4 -21.60 53.63 -14.40
N VAL A 5 -22.18 52.57 -13.84
CA VAL A 5 -21.47 51.32 -13.46
C VAL A 5 -21.93 50.10 -14.30
N ASP A 6 -22.52 50.32 -15.48
CA ASP A 6 -23.05 49.20 -16.32
C ASP A 6 -22.33 49.01 -17.67
N VAL A 7 -21.49 49.97 -18.10
CA VAL A 7 -20.71 49.83 -19.35
C VAL A 7 -19.45 48.98 -19.16
N ALA A 8 -18.90 48.91 -17.94
CA ALA A 8 -17.75 48.06 -17.63
C ALA A 8 -18.14 46.58 -17.39
N ARG A 9 -19.39 46.31 -16.97
CA ARG A 9 -19.86 44.94 -16.69
C ARG A 9 -20.23 44.18 -17.96
N THR A 10 -20.77 44.88 -18.95
CA THR A 10 -21.25 44.29 -20.21
C THR A 10 -20.12 43.98 -21.20
N SER A 11 -18.97 44.66 -21.12
CA SER A 11 -17.76 44.32 -21.89
C SER A 11 -16.97 43.16 -21.26
N ALA A 12 -16.88 43.08 -19.94
CA ALA A 12 -16.27 41.95 -19.23
C ALA A 12 -17.04 40.63 -19.43
N ALA A 13 -18.38 40.67 -19.41
CA ALA A 13 -19.22 39.49 -19.60
C ALA A 13 -19.17 38.92 -21.04
N LYS A 14 -18.89 39.74 -22.05
CA LYS A 14 -18.81 39.31 -23.46
C LYS A 14 -17.43 38.73 -23.81
N ILE A 15 -16.36 39.23 -23.19
CA ILE A 15 -15.02 38.66 -23.32
C ILE A 15 -14.96 37.29 -22.61
N GLN A 16 -15.67 37.12 -21.49
CA GLN A 16 -15.77 35.81 -20.82
C GLN A 16 -16.53 34.74 -21.63
N SER A 17 -17.51 35.10 -22.47
CA SER A 17 -18.25 34.10 -23.27
C SER A 17 -17.49 33.62 -24.51
N ALA A 18 -16.61 34.45 -25.08
CA ALA A 18 -15.70 34.06 -26.16
C ALA A 18 -14.53 33.18 -25.65
N ILE A 19 -14.05 33.43 -24.42
CA ILE A 19 -13.03 32.59 -23.76
C ILE A 19 -13.63 31.26 -23.27
N LYS A 20 -14.94 31.20 -23.00
CA LYS A 20 -15.64 30.00 -22.51
C LYS A 20 -15.80 28.88 -23.56
N ARG A 21 -15.55 29.12 -24.85
CA ARG A 21 -15.47 28.03 -25.85
C ARG A 21 -14.07 27.45 -26.04
N THR A 22 -13.03 28.15 -25.59
CA THR A 22 -11.63 27.69 -25.69
C THR A 22 -11.16 27.05 -24.37
N GLN A 23 -12.03 26.92 -23.37
CA GLN A 23 -11.79 26.18 -22.12
C GLN A 23 -12.33 24.74 -22.19
N LEU A 24 -11.90 23.98 -23.20
CA LEU A 24 -11.97 22.51 -23.21
C LEU A 24 -10.57 21.88 -23.20
N VAL A 25 -9.55 22.67 -22.90
CA VAL A 25 -8.23 22.16 -22.55
C VAL A 25 -7.94 22.70 -21.16
N SER A 26 -8.14 21.84 -20.17
CA SER A 26 -7.68 22.05 -18.80
C SER A 26 -6.20 22.44 -18.84
N GLU A 27 -5.91 23.51 -18.13
CA GLU A 27 -4.60 24.01 -17.71
C GLU A 27 -3.68 22.87 -17.24
N GLN A 28 -2.96 22.23 -18.16
CA GLN A 28 -1.93 21.24 -17.89
C GLN A 28 -0.60 21.74 -18.46
N SER A 29 -0.16 22.91 -18.00
CA SER A 29 1.19 23.42 -18.26
C SER A 29 2.09 23.17 -17.06
N THR A 30 2.58 21.95 -16.94
CA THR A 30 3.94 21.67 -16.46
C THR A 30 4.40 20.41 -17.17
N VAL A 31 5.56 20.49 -17.82
CA VAL A 31 6.27 19.42 -18.53
C VAL A 31 6.31 18.16 -17.66
N ASN A 32 5.33 17.28 -17.86
CA ASN A 32 5.27 15.91 -17.39
C ASN A 32 4.27 15.23 -18.33
N ASN A 33 4.74 14.36 -19.22
CA ASN A 33 3.94 13.64 -20.22
C ASN A 33 2.97 12.60 -19.59
N ALA A 34 2.59 12.79 -18.33
CA ALA A 34 1.79 11.86 -17.57
C ALA A 34 0.31 12.25 -17.62
N CYS A 35 -0.54 11.28 -17.96
CA CYS A 35 -1.98 11.44 -17.95
C CYS A 35 -2.55 11.63 -16.53
N PRO A 36 -3.75 12.24 -16.41
CA PRO A 36 -4.51 12.23 -15.17
C PRO A 36 -4.66 10.81 -14.61
N VAL A 37 -4.78 10.71 -13.29
CA VAL A 37 -4.94 9.43 -12.58
C VAL A 37 -6.09 8.63 -13.19
N GLY A 38 -5.82 7.37 -13.53
CA GLY A 38 -6.81 6.47 -14.09
C GLY A 38 -7.02 6.57 -15.60
N TYR A 39 -6.19 7.33 -16.31
CA TYR A 39 -6.22 7.44 -17.77
C TYR A 39 -4.85 7.15 -18.41
N PHE A 40 -4.90 6.69 -19.66
CA PHE A 40 -3.76 6.46 -20.54
C PHE A 40 -4.13 6.83 -21.98
N SER A 41 -3.18 6.71 -22.92
CA SER A 41 -3.23 7.17 -24.34
C SER A 41 -2.51 8.50 -24.57
N PRO A 42 -1.98 8.80 -25.77
CA PRO A 42 -1.33 10.09 -26.07
C PRO A 42 -2.17 11.32 -25.75
N ASN A 43 -3.51 11.19 -25.77
CA ASN A 43 -4.47 12.24 -25.44
C ASN A 43 -5.21 11.99 -24.11
N CYS A 44 -4.76 11.03 -23.31
CA CYS A 44 -5.37 10.67 -22.02
C CYS A 44 -6.88 10.36 -22.09
N SER A 45 -7.34 9.88 -23.24
CA SER A 45 -8.75 9.63 -23.52
C SER A 45 -9.23 8.24 -23.08
N LEU A 46 -8.31 7.31 -22.80
CA LEU A 46 -8.66 5.94 -22.48
C LEU A 46 -8.55 5.72 -20.96
N PRO A 47 -9.60 5.22 -20.28
CA PRO A 47 -9.51 4.87 -18.87
C PRO A 47 -8.68 3.60 -18.69
N CYS A 48 -7.97 3.46 -17.57
CA CYS A 48 -7.18 2.26 -17.28
C CYS A 48 -8.00 0.97 -17.46
N ARG A 49 -7.43 0.00 -18.17
CA ARG A 49 -8.07 -1.29 -18.42
C ARG A 49 -7.96 -2.17 -17.17
N TYR A 50 -9.07 -2.79 -16.76
CA TYR A 50 -9.07 -3.82 -15.71
C TYR A 50 -7.98 -4.87 -15.95
N PRO A 51 -7.21 -5.29 -14.93
CA PRO A 51 -7.36 -4.95 -13.51
C PRO A 51 -6.62 -3.68 -13.08
N ASN A 52 -6.13 -2.85 -14.00
CA ASN A 52 -5.24 -1.75 -13.68
C ASN A 52 -5.99 -0.45 -13.35
N TYR A 53 -5.44 0.35 -12.44
CA TYR A 53 -5.98 1.65 -12.02
C TYR A 53 -4.86 2.60 -11.53
N GLY A 54 -5.23 3.83 -11.20
CA GLY A 54 -4.33 4.80 -10.56
C GLY A 54 -3.39 5.52 -11.53
N ALA A 55 -2.35 6.16 -10.98
CA ALA A 55 -1.40 6.93 -11.79
C ALA A 55 -0.63 6.01 -12.76
N GLY A 56 -0.72 6.31 -14.06
CA GLY A 56 -0.10 5.50 -15.11
C GLY A 56 -0.60 4.06 -15.19
N CYS A 57 -1.77 3.75 -14.61
CA CYS A 57 -2.32 2.39 -14.55
C CYS A 57 -1.37 1.35 -13.91
N GLN A 58 -0.57 1.74 -12.92
CA GLN A 58 0.41 0.85 -12.27
C GLN A 58 -0.14 0.07 -11.06
N LEU A 59 -1.34 0.41 -10.59
CA LEU A 59 -1.99 -0.28 -9.47
C LEU A 59 -2.94 -1.36 -9.99
N LYS A 60 -3.20 -2.39 -9.19
CA LYS A 60 -4.01 -3.55 -9.58
C LYS A 60 -5.19 -3.79 -8.63
N CYS A 61 -6.39 -3.90 -9.18
CA CYS A 61 -7.60 -4.29 -8.48
C CYS A 61 -7.58 -5.79 -8.13
N VAL A 62 -8.13 -6.11 -6.94
CA VAL A 62 -8.33 -7.47 -6.41
C VAL A 62 -9.80 -7.77 -6.14
N CYS A 63 -10.69 -6.97 -6.72
CA CYS A 63 -12.14 -7.08 -6.64
C CYS A 63 -12.72 -7.35 -8.05
N GLU A 64 -14.01 -7.70 -8.11
CA GLU A 64 -14.71 -7.85 -9.39
C GLU A 64 -14.67 -6.57 -10.23
N ILE A 65 -14.69 -6.72 -11.56
CA ILE A 65 -14.60 -5.61 -12.51
C ILE A 65 -15.61 -4.48 -12.24
N LYS A 66 -16.83 -4.84 -11.83
CA LYS A 66 -17.91 -3.89 -11.50
C LYS A 66 -17.60 -2.97 -10.30
N ASN A 67 -16.67 -3.38 -9.43
CA ASN A 67 -16.28 -2.65 -8.23
C ASN A 67 -14.91 -1.97 -8.39
N CYS A 68 -14.26 -2.11 -9.55
CA CYS A 68 -12.94 -1.55 -9.83
C CYS A 68 -13.08 -0.26 -10.63
N SER A 69 -12.92 0.88 -9.97
CA SER A 69 -12.76 2.17 -10.61
C SER A 69 -11.36 2.30 -11.21
N HIS A 70 -11.27 2.77 -12.45
CA HIS A 70 -9.98 3.09 -13.09
C HIS A 70 -9.21 4.20 -12.35
N ILE A 71 -9.88 5.02 -11.52
CA ILE A 71 -9.26 6.09 -10.72
C ILE A 71 -8.89 5.58 -9.33
N THR A 72 -9.87 5.07 -8.58
CA THR A 72 -9.72 4.77 -7.14
C THR A 72 -9.50 3.29 -6.83
N GLY A 73 -9.59 2.40 -7.83
CA GLY A 73 -9.48 0.96 -7.63
C GLY A 73 -10.76 0.39 -7.00
N CYS A 74 -10.60 -0.53 -6.05
CA CYS A 74 -11.74 -1.20 -5.43
C CYS A 74 -12.54 -0.25 -4.53
N GLN A 75 -13.79 0.05 -4.90
CA GLN A 75 -14.73 0.75 -4.03
C GLN A 75 -15.30 -0.28 -3.04
N ASN A 76 -14.71 -0.34 -1.85
CA ASN A 76 -15.18 -1.23 -0.79
C ASN A 76 -16.61 -0.84 -0.41
N SER A 77 -17.61 -1.60 -0.84
CA SER A 77 -18.91 -1.63 -0.19
C SER A 77 -18.72 -2.25 1.19
N SER A 78 -18.39 -1.41 2.18
CA SER A 78 -18.53 -1.69 3.61
C SER A 78 -17.99 -3.06 4.07
N LEU A 79 -16.77 -3.45 3.68
CA LEU A 79 -16.05 -4.50 4.40
C LEU A 79 -14.54 -4.30 4.31
N GLY A 80 -14.01 -3.58 5.31
CA GLY A 80 -12.60 -3.60 5.65
C GLY A 80 -11.80 -2.45 5.06
N VAL A 81 -11.54 -1.46 5.90
CA VAL A 81 -10.36 -0.61 5.83
C VAL A 81 -9.11 -1.47 5.58
N LEU A 82 -8.59 -1.45 4.36
CA LEU A 82 -7.18 -1.68 4.11
C LEU A 82 -6.72 -0.88 2.88
N SER A 83 -6.42 0.38 3.17
CA SER A 83 -5.56 1.24 2.37
C SER A 83 -4.31 0.49 1.90
N CYS A 84 -3.86 0.78 0.67
CA CYS A 84 -2.62 0.27 0.10
C CYS A 84 -1.35 0.79 0.83
N CYS A 85 -1.50 1.64 1.85
CA CYS A 85 -0.47 1.85 2.86
C CYS A 85 -1.09 1.71 4.26
N SER A 86 -1.51 0.49 4.58
CA SER A 86 -1.48 0.01 5.95
C SER A 86 -0.36 -1.00 6.00
N THR A 87 0.65 -0.71 6.83
CA THR A 87 1.64 -1.62 7.42
C THR A 87 1.30 -3.08 7.17
N MET A 88 2.23 -3.89 6.67
CA MET A 88 2.12 -5.36 6.61
C MET A 88 1.24 -5.90 7.75
N ARG A 89 -0.07 -6.02 7.54
CA ARG A 89 -0.87 -7.02 8.21
C ARG A 89 -0.74 -8.20 7.28
N THR A 90 0.34 -8.93 7.48
CA THR A 90 0.28 -10.39 7.41
C THR A 90 -0.99 -10.84 8.13
N LYS A 91 -2.12 -10.87 7.44
CA LYS A 91 -3.17 -11.84 7.71
C LYS A 91 -2.58 -13.17 7.26
N ARG A 92 -1.64 -13.68 8.06
CA ARG A 92 -1.37 -15.10 8.09
C ARG A 92 -2.63 -15.71 8.71
N ASN A 93 -3.66 -15.92 7.88
CA ASN A 93 -4.72 -16.86 8.19
C ASN A 93 -4.11 -18.27 8.11
N THR A 94 -3.24 -18.63 9.06
CA THR A 94 -3.00 -20.03 9.37
C THR A 94 -4.05 -20.44 10.40
N SER A 95 -5.29 -20.58 9.94
CA SER A 95 -6.34 -21.32 10.64
C SER A 95 -6.03 -22.81 10.54
N ALA A 96 -4.88 -23.18 11.09
CA ALA A 96 -4.36 -24.51 11.41
C ALA A 96 -2.91 -24.29 11.87
N LYS A 97 -2.66 -24.38 13.19
CA LYS A 97 -1.33 -24.37 13.86
C LYS A 97 -0.77 -23.04 14.38
N GLN A 98 -1.58 -22.19 15.02
CA GLN A 98 -1.05 -21.07 15.82
C GLN A 98 -0.41 -21.51 17.17
N GLU A 99 -0.74 -22.70 17.68
CA GLU A 99 -0.17 -23.24 18.94
C GLU A 99 1.20 -23.94 18.78
N ALA A 100 1.66 -24.15 17.55
CA ALA A 100 2.90 -24.90 17.31
C ALA A 100 4.18 -24.07 17.49
N MET A 101 4.08 -22.73 17.50
CA MET A 101 5.26 -21.85 17.51
C MET A 101 5.84 -21.62 18.91
N LYS A 102 5.06 -21.86 19.97
CA LYS A 102 5.56 -21.78 21.36
C LYS A 102 6.37 -23.02 21.75
N ILE A 103 6.01 -24.19 21.20
CA ILE A 103 6.60 -25.48 21.59
C ILE A 103 8.07 -25.57 21.15
N THR A 104 8.42 -25.09 19.95
CA THR A 104 9.79 -25.22 19.41
C THR A 104 10.84 -24.44 20.21
N ILE A 105 10.48 -23.28 20.77
CA ILE A 105 11.44 -22.47 21.53
C ILE A 105 11.76 -23.16 22.86
N TRP A 106 10.75 -23.68 23.55
CA TRP A 106 10.93 -24.38 24.83
C TRP A 106 11.72 -25.68 24.68
N THR A 107 11.50 -26.43 23.59
CA THR A 107 12.26 -27.66 23.34
C THR A 107 13.74 -27.38 23.07
N MET A 108 14.06 -26.32 22.32
CA MET A 108 15.45 -25.94 22.04
C MET A 108 16.19 -25.43 23.28
N VAL A 109 15.53 -24.62 24.13
CA VAL A 109 16.11 -24.15 25.40
C VAL A 109 16.35 -25.32 26.36
N SER A 110 15.37 -26.22 26.48
CA SER A 110 15.47 -27.39 27.36
C SER A 110 16.59 -28.34 26.94
N LEU A 111 16.69 -28.65 25.65
CA LEU A 111 17.77 -29.49 25.13
C LEU A 111 19.14 -28.85 25.37
N SER A 112 19.27 -27.54 25.14
CA SER A 112 20.51 -26.80 25.37
C SER A 112 20.96 -26.85 26.84
N LEU A 113 20.04 -26.65 27.79
CA LEU A 113 20.34 -26.74 29.22
C LEU A 113 20.78 -28.16 29.63
N VAL A 114 20.14 -29.19 29.09
CA VAL A 114 20.55 -30.59 29.32
C VAL A 114 21.96 -30.83 28.79
N PHE A 115 22.28 -30.38 27.58
CA PHE A 115 23.65 -30.51 27.04
C PHE A 115 24.68 -29.77 27.88
N VAL A 116 24.40 -28.54 28.34
CA VAL A 116 25.31 -27.76 29.21
C VAL A 116 25.54 -28.47 30.55
N THR A 117 24.49 -29.01 31.17
CA THR A 117 24.62 -29.72 32.46
C THR A 117 25.41 -31.02 32.30
N ILE A 118 25.19 -31.79 31.23
CA ILE A 118 25.97 -32.99 30.92
C ILE A 118 27.43 -32.61 30.66
N TYR A 119 27.67 -31.59 29.83
CA TYR A 119 29.01 -31.11 29.54
C TYR A 119 29.76 -30.70 30.81
N PHE A 120 29.12 -29.91 31.68
CA PHE A 120 29.71 -29.51 32.95
C PHE A 120 29.96 -30.72 33.86
N LYS A 121 29.01 -31.64 33.98
CA LYS A 121 29.17 -32.88 34.77
C LYS A 121 30.32 -33.73 34.25
N LEU A 122 30.45 -33.90 32.93
CA LEU A 122 31.57 -34.61 32.31
C LEU A 122 32.90 -33.90 32.55
N ASN A 123 32.92 -32.57 32.48
CA ASN A 123 34.12 -31.80 32.77
C ASN A 123 34.53 -31.93 34.24
N THR A 124 33.56 -31.87 35.17
CA THR A 124 33.82 -32.08 36.60
C THR A 124 34.26 -33.51 36.91
N LYS A 125 33.69 -34.52 36.24
CA LYS A 125 34.10 -35.92 36.38
C LYS A 125 35.53 -36.12 35.91
N LYS A 126 35.90 -35.52 34.76
CA LYS A 126 37.28 -35.52 34.26
C LYS A 126 38.24 -34.84 35.24
N THR A 127 37.86 -33.70 35.82
CA THR A 127 38.66 -33.01 36.85
C THR A 127 38.80 -33.86 38.11
N LEU A 128 37.74 -34.57 38.54
CA LEU A 128 37.78 -35.46 39.71
C LEU A 128 38.64 -36.71 39.46
N GLU A 129 38.54 -37.33 38.28
CA GLU A 129 39.38 -38.47 37.89
C GLU A 129 40.86 -38.06 37.78
N THR A 130 41.15 -36.82 37.36
CA THR A 130 42.53 -36.30 37.33
C THR A 130 43.04 -35.96 38.74
N ALA A 131 42.17 -35.50 39.64
CA ALA A 131 42.52 -35.19 41.03
C ALA A 131 42.66 -36.43 41.93
N ASN A 132 42.03 -37.56 41.58
CA ASN A 132 42.11 -38.81 42.34
C ASN A 132 43.24 -39.75 41.85
N VAL A 133 44.00 -39.36 40.83
CA VAL A 133 45.12 -40.13 40.24
C VAL A 133 46.48 -39.47 40.53
N ILE A 134 46.50 -38.38 41.31
CA ILE A 134 47.69 -37.73 41.89
C ILE A 134 47.69 -38.03 43.39
#